data_AF-A0A4Z0C0G9-F1
#
_entry.id   AF-A0A4Z0C0G9-F1
#
_cell.length_a   1.000
_cell.length_b   1.000
_cell.length_c   1.000
_cell.angle_alpha   90.00
_cell.angle_beta   90.00
_cell.angle_gamma   90.00
#
_symmetry.space_group_name_H-M   'P 1'
#
loop_
_entity.id
_entity.type
_entity.pdbx_description
1 polymer ?
#
loop_
_entity_poly.entity_id
_entity_poly.type
_entity_poly.pdbx_seq_one_letter_code
_entity_poly.pdbx_strand_id
1 'polypeptide(L)'
;MATQPSPDPRQDLLRAALLQMLDRHQVPPGWIGADAMAVVGRAGSGLHIRLVVLHWEPVLMPCLPALQDDLEQRLLAMEPDAVAWLRGFSWQFQWPPGLRRPPVPQPAPWVAAASGK
;
A
#
# COMPACT_ATOMS: atom_id res chain seq x y z
N MET A 1 -2.26 -24.86 -26.05
CA MET A 1 -3.09 -23.69 -25.69
C MET A 1 -2.86 -23.42 -24.21
N ALA A 2 -2.14 -22.36 -23.86
CA ALA A 2 -1.98 -21.97 -22.46
C ALA A 2 -3.27 -21.28 -22.02
N THR A 3 -3.97 -21.85 -21.04
CA THR A 3 -5.10 -21.21 -20.38
C THR A 3 -4.57 -19.92 -19.77
N GLN A 4 -4.97 -18.77 -20.31
CA GLN A 4 -4.68 -17.48 -19.68
C GLN A 4 -5.31 -17.53 -18.28
N PRO A 5 -4.57 -17.20 -17.21
CA PRO A 5 -5.16 -17.16 -15.88
C PRO A 5 -6.28 -16.11 -15.94
N SER A 6 -7.51 -16.54 -15.62
CA SER A 6 -8.62 -15.60 -15.44
C SER A 6 -8.19 -14.55 -14.41
N PRO A 7 -8.46 -13.25 -14.65
CA PRO A 7 -8.11 -12.22 -13.69
C PRO A 7 -8.78 -12.54 -12.34
N ASP A 8 -7.99 -12.49 -11.26
CA ASP A 8 -8.52 -12.70 -9.91
C ASP A 8 -9.47 -11.54 -9.59
N PRO A 9 -10.76 -11.79 -9.31
CA PRO A 9 -11.74 -10.73 -9.04
C PRO A 9 -11.30 -9.81 -7.89
N ARG A 10 -10.50 -10.32 -6.95
CA ARG A 10 -9.96 -9.51 -5.83
C ARG A 10 -8.87 -8.55 -6.29
N GLN A 11 -8.12 -8.90 -7.33
CA GLN A 11 -7.11 -8.03 -7.91
C GLN A 11 -7.77 -6.90 -8.72
N ASP A 12 -8.87 -7.18 -9.41
CA ASP A 12 -9.65 -6.15 -10.10
C ASP A 12 -10.34 -5.21 -9.11
N LEU A 13 -10.90 -5.76 -8.02
CA LEU A 13 -11.41 -4.98 -6.90
C LEU A 13 -10.35 -4.04 -6.31
N LEU A 14 -9.15 -4.59 -6.01
CA LEU A 14 -8.02 -3.80 -5.51
C LEU A 14 -7.63 -2.67 -6.47
N ARG A 15 -7.55 -2.97 -7.77
CA ARG A 15 -7.24 -1.98 -8.80
C ARG A 15 -8.28 -0.87 -8.82
N ALA A 16 -9.56 -1.22 -8.78
CA ALA A 16 -10.65 -0.25 -8.80
C ALA A 16 -10.63 0.63 -7.53
N ALA A 17 -10.44 0.03 -6.35
CA ALA A 17 -10.34 0.78 -5.09
C ALA A 17 -9.12 1.71 -5.08
N LEU A 18 -7.97 1.25 -5.59
CA LEU A 18 -6.76 2.07 -5.73
C LEU A 18 -7.01 3.26 -6.64
N LEU A 19 -7.59 3.07 -7.83
CA LEU A 19 -7.87 4.15 -8.76
C LEU A 19 -8.81 5.20 -8.16
N GLN A 20 -9.86 4.79 -7.45
CA GLN A 20 -10.77 5.73 -6.78
C GLN A 20 -10.10 6.49 -5.62
N MET A 21 -9.17 5.86 -4.91
CA MET A 21 -8.39 6.52 -3.86
C MET A 21 -7.46 7.58 -4.47
N LEU A 22 -6.70 7.21 -5.50
CA LEU A 22 -5.79 8.13 -6.20
C LEU A 22 -6.54 9.33 -6.80
N ASP A 23 -7.68 9.08 -7.44
CA ASP A 23 -8.52 10.12 -8.03
C ASP A 23 -9.04 11.09 -6.97
N ARG A 24 -9.58 10.60 -5.84
CA ARG A 24 -10.07 11.48 -4.77
C ARG A 24 -8.99 12.40 -4.20
N HIS A 25 -7.80 11.87 -3.97
CA HIS A 25 -6.70 12.63 -3.37
C HIS A 25 -5.83 13.35 -4.41
N GLN A 26 -6.20 13.28 -5.69
CA GLN A 26 -5.46 13.87 -6.81
C GLN A 26 -3.98 13.42 -6.82
N VAL A 27 -3.73 12.18 -6.38
CA VAL A 27 -2.39 11.58 -6.44
C VAL A 27 -2.18 11.11 -7.88
N PRO A 28 -1.09 11.55 -8.56
CA PRO A 28 -0.89 11.18 -9.94
C PRO A 28 -0.87 9.66 -10.17
N PRO A 29 -1.55 9.16 -11.22
CA PRO A 29 -1.49 7.76 -11.58
C PRO A 29 -0.04 7.32 -11.79
N GLY A 30 0.33 6.17 -11.21
CA GLY A 30 1.69 5.65 -11.30
C GLY A 30 2.66 6.19 -10.24
N TRP A 31 2.21 7.01 -9.28
CA TRP A 31 2.99 7.31 -8.07
C TRP A 31 2.89 6.21 -7.03
N ILE A 32 1.72 5.57 -6.94
CA ILE A 32 1.44 4.46 -6.05
C ILE A 32 0.85 3.30 -6.86
N GLY A 33 1.41 2.11 -6.68
CA GLY A 33 0.88 0.84 -7.17
C GLY A 33 0.37 -0.04 -6.03
N ALA A 34 -0.39 -1.08 -6.37
CA ALA A 34 -0.81 -2.09 -5.41
C ALA A 34 -0.76 -3.49 -6.03
N ASP A 35 -0.20 -4.44 -5.28
CA ASP A 35 -0.19 -5.87 -5.61
C ASP A 35 -0.93 -6.65 -4.53
N ALA A 36 -1.71 -7.66 -4.95
CA ALA A 36 -2.27 -8.65 -4.04
C ALA A 36 -1.36 -9.88 -3.96
N MET A 37 -0.93 -10.23 -2.76
CA MET A 37 -0.13 -11.42 -2.50
C MET A 37 -0.97 -12.45 -1.76
N ALA A 38 -1.09 -13.66 -2.32
CA ALA A 38 -1.72 -14.76 -1.62
C ALA A 38 -0.87 -15.15 -0.40
N VAL A 39 -1.50 -15.18 0.78
CA VAL A 39 -0.88 -15.63 2.02
C VAL A 39 -1.68 -16.80 2.57
N VAL A 40 -0.98 -17.86 2.95
CA VAL A 40 -1.56 -19.00 3.64
C VAL A 40 -1.05 -18.95 5.08
N GLY A 41 -1.97 -18.75 6.03
CA GLY A 41 -1.65 -18.67 7.45
C GLY A 41 -2.49 -19.64 8.27
N ARG A 42 -2.27 -19.61 9.60
CA ARG A 42 -3.05 -20.43 10.55
C ARG A 42 -4.55 -20.14 10.52
N ALA A 43 -4.93 -18.91 10.17
CA ALA A 43 -6.32 -18.46 10.04
C ALA A 43 -6.93 -18.73 8.64
N GLY A 44 -6.27 -19.54 7.81
CA GLY A 44 -6.68 -19.84 6.44
C GLY A 44 -5.91 -19.07 5.38
N SER A 45 -6.36 -19.20 4.13
CA SER A 45 -5.84 -18.41 3.01
C SER A 45 -6.41 -17.00 3.03
N GLY A 46 -5.68 -16.05 2.46
CA GLY A 46 -6.11 -14.66 2.33
C GLY A 46 -5.18 -13.88 1.42
N LEU A 47 -5.42 -12.57 1.32
CA LEU A 47 -4.58 -11.66 0.57
C LEU A 47 -3.90 -10.67 1.50
N HIS A 48 -2.62 -10.47 1.28
CA HIS A 48 -1.86 -9.36 1.81
C HIS A 48 -1.65 -8.34 0.69
N ILE A 49 -2.01 -7.08 0.91
CA ILE A 49 -1.87 -6.03 -0.09
C ILE A 49 -0.50 -5.37 0.10
N ARG A 50 0.30 -5.31 -0.96
CA ARG A 50 1.54 -4.55 -0.99
C ARG A 50 1.35 -3.27 -1.78
N LEU A 51 1.42 -2.15 -1.08
CA LEU A 51 1.46 -0.82 -1.69
C LEU A 51 2.89 -0.48 -2.09
N VAL A 52 3.06 0.03 -3.30
CA VAL A 52 4.36 0.34 -3.87
C VAL A 52 4.42 1.82 -4.17
N VAL A 53 5.28 2.57 -3.47
CA VAL A 53 5.63 3.94 -3.85
C VAL A 53 6.57 3.86 -5.05
N LEU A 54 6.04 4.18 -6.22
CA LEU A 54 6.75 4.20 -7.51
C LEU A 54 7.44 5.55 -7.75
N HIS A 55 6.90 6.63 -7.17
CA HIS A 55 7.47 7.97 -7.24
C HIS A 55 7.69 8.52 -5.84
N TRP A 56 8.94 8.86 -5.53
CA TRP A 56 9.29 9.45 -4.24
C TRP A 56 9.09 10.97 -4.28
N GLU A 57 8.14 11.45 -3.49
CA GLU A 57 7.91 12.89 -3.28
C GLU A 57 7.81 13.15 -1.77
N PRO A 58 8.68 14.00 -1.18
CA PRO A 58 8.67 14.28 0.26
C PRO A 58 7.31 14.65 0.85
N VAL A 59 6.46 15.38 0.12
CA VAL A 59 5.13 15.75 0.62
C VAL A 59 4.14 14.57 0.66
N LEU A 60 4.40 13.52 -0.13
CA LEU A 60 3.57 12.31 -0.16
C LEU A 60 3.83 11.40 1.05
N MET A 61 5.08 11.35 1.54
CA MET A 61 5.52 10.35 2.52
C MET A 61 4.76 10.38 3.86
N PRO A 62 4.46 11.55 4.45
CA PRO A 62 3.67 11.61 5.68
C PRO A 62 2.22 11.18 5.47
N CYS A 63 1.71 11.25 4.24
CA CYS A 63 0.32 10.96 3.90
C CYS A 63 0.05 9.47 3.64
N LEU A 64 1.09 8.65 3.50
CA LEU A 64 0.94 7.23 3.13
C LEU A 64 0.00 6.43 4.05
N PRO A 65 0.05 6.57 5.39
CA PRO A 65 -0.90 5.88 6.27
C PRO A 65 -2.36 6.29 5.99
N ALA A 66 -2.63 7.58 5.78
CA ALA A 66 -3.98 8.05 5.48
C ALA A 66 -4.50 7.53 4.12
N LEU A 67 -3.61 7.40 3.13
CA LEU A 67 -3.95 6.79 1.83
C LEU A 67 -4.23 5.29 1.96
N GLN A 68 -3.52 4.59 2.85
CA GLN A 68 -3.80 3.18 3.16
C GLN A 68 -5.17 3.02 3.80
N ASP A 69 -5.50 3.86 4.80
CA ASP A 69 -6.79 3.81 5.49
C ASP A 69 -7.96 4.08 4.52
N ASP A 70 -7.83 5.07 3.64
CA ASP A 70 -8.86 5.36 2.61
C ASP A 70 -9.00 4.22 1.60
N LEU A 71 -7.88 3.57 1.21
CA LEU A 71 -7.92 2.39 0.34
C LEU A 71 -8.66 1.23 1.01
N GLU A 72 -8.35 0.94 2.27
CA GLU A 72 -9.00 -0.13 3.03
C GLU A 72 -10.50 0.13 3.16
N GLN A 73 -10.90 1.35 3.51
CA GLN A 73 -12.30 1.75 3.61
C GLN A 73 -13.06 1.55 2.28
N ARG A 74 -12.44 1.91 1.15
CA ARG A 74 -13.05 1.70 -0.18
C ARG A 74 -13.17 0.25 -0.55
N LEU A 75 -12.13 -0.53 -0.27
CA LEU A 75 -12.13 -1.95 -0.55
C LEU A 75 -13.25 -2.65 0.24
N LEU A 76 -13.43 -2.31 1.52
CA LEU A 76 -14.52 -2.79 2.36
C LEU A 76 -15.89 -2.25 1.95
N ALA A 77 -15.98 -1.03 1.42
CA ALA A 77 -17.23 -0.48 0.89
C ALA A 77 -17.67 -1.15 -0.41
N MET A 78 -16.72 -1.57 -1.25
CA MET A 78 -16.98 -2.29 -2.49
C MET A 78 -17.25 -3.78 -2.26
N GLU A 79 -16.57 -4.40 -1.29
CA GLU A 79 -16.71 -5.81 -0.92
C GLU A 79 -16.63 -5.97 0.62
N PRO A 80 -17.77 -5.92 1.33
CA PRO A 80 -17.78 -6.02 2.80
C PRO A 80 -17.20 -7.33 3.33
N ASP A 81 -17.31 -8.43 2.57
CA ASP A 81 -16.74 -9.74 2.96
C ASP A 81 -15.20 -9.76 2.86
N ALA A 82 -14.58 -8.67 2.39
CA ALA A 82 -13.13 -8.54 2.36
C ALA A 82 -12.45 -8.67 3.71
N VAL A 83 -13.15 -8.34 4.80
CA VAL A 83 -12.66 -8.57 6.17
C VAL A 83 -12.30 -10.05 6.44
N ALA A 84 -12.94 -11.00 5.74
CA ALA A 84 -12.68 -12.43 5.93
C ALA A 84 -11.35 -12.89 5.30
N TRP A 85 -10.87 -12.19 4.26
CA TRP A 85 -9.69 -12.60 3.49
C TRP A 85 -8.54 -11.58 3.50
N LEU A 86 -8.78 -10.31 3.81
CA LEU A 86 -7.72 -9.31 3.92
C LEU A 86 -6.87 -9.57 5.16
N ARG A 87 -5.58 -9.78 4.96
CA ARG A 87 -4.63 -10.10 6.04
C ARG A 87 -3.79 -8.92 6.49
N GLY A 88 -3.72 -7.86 5.70
CA GLY A 88 -3.03 -6.63 6.04
C GLY A 88 -2.38 -5.96 4.84
N PHE A 89 -1.58 -4.95 5.16
CA PHE A 89 -0.88 -4.09 4.21
C PHE A 89 0.63 -4.10 4.47
N SER A 90 1.41 -3.91 3.41
CA SER A 90 2.84 -3.57 3.50
C SER A 90 3.18 -2.48 2.51
N TRP A 91 4.26 -1.75 2.80
CA TRP A 91 4.80 -0.73 1.93
C TRP A 91 6.13 -1.16 1.34
N GLN A 92 6.27 -0.97 0.03
CA GLN A 92 7.52 -1.06 -0.70
C GLN A 92 7.82 0.30 -1.32
N PHE A 93 9.08 0.73 -1.26
CA PHE A 93 9.52 1.99 -1.82
C PHE A 93 10.47 1.72 -2.98
N GLN A 94 10.09 2.09 -4.19
CA GLN A 94 11.01 2.14 -5.32
C GLN A 94 11.77 3.45 -5.24
N TRP A 95 13.05 3.35 -4.90
CA TRP A 95 13.92 4.52 -4.86
C TRP A 95 14.36 4.88 -6.28
N PRO A 96 14.09 6.11 -6.78
CA PRO A 96 14.50 6.48 -8.13
C PRO A 96 16.02 6.43 -8.29
N PRO A 97 16.54 5.89 -9.40
CA PRO A 97 17.97 5.96 -9.70
C PRO A 97 18.40 7.43 -9.79
N GLY A 98 19.51 7.78 -9.12
CA GLY A 98 20.07 9.14 -9.13
C GLY A 98 19.54 10.09 -8.04
N LEU A 99 18.46 9.74 -7.33
CA LEU A 99 18.01 10.54 -6.18
C LEU A 99 18.93 10.30 -4.98
N ARG A 100 19.46 11.37 -4.38
CA ARG A 100 20.29 11.25 -3.16
C ARG A 100 19.41 10.79 -2.00
N ARG A 101 19.80 9.68 -1.37
CA ARG A 101 19.18 9.23 -0.12
C ARG A 101 19.47 10.26 0.98
N PRO A 102 18.46 10.66 1.76
CA PRO A 102 18.72 11.47 2.94
C PRO A 102 19.67 10.70 3.87
N PRO A 103 20.61 11.39 4.54
CA PRO A 103 21.43 10.74 5.54
C PRO A 103 20.54 10.22 6.67
N VAL A 104 20.84 9.03 7.17
CA VAL A 104 20.19 8.53 8.38
C VAL A 104 20.56 9.50 9.51
N PRO A 105 19.58 10.10 10.21
CA PRO A 105 19.88 11.02 11.29
C PRO A 105 20.70 10.33 12.37
N GLN A 106 21.56 11.08 13.06
CA GLN A 106 22.28 10.56 14.22
C GLN A 106 21.28 10.07 15.30
N PRO A 107 21.67 9.16 16.21
CA PRO A 107 20.73 8.57 17.18
C PRO A 107 20.03 9.58 18.11
N ALA A 108 20.64 10.75 18.33
CA ALA A 108 20.16 11.75 19.30
C ALA A 108 18.69 12.16 19.09
N PRO A 109 18.24 12.49 17.86
CA PRO A 109 16.82 12.71 17.56
C PRO A 109 15.88 11.58 18.00
N TRP A 110 16.26 10.31 17.81
CA TRP A 110 15.41 9.17 18.19
C TRP A 110 15.36 8.97 19.70
N VAL A 111 16.51 9.14 20.37
CA VAL A 111 16.62 9.02 21.84
C VAL A 111 15.83 10.14 22.52
N ALA A 112 15.91 11.36 22.01
CA ALA A 112 15.14 12.50 22.53
C ALA A 112 13.63 12.27 22.39
N ALA A 113 13.17 11.79 21.22
CA ALA A 113 11.76 11.48 21.01
C ALA A 113 11.26 10.30 21.89
N ALA A 114 12.09 9.28 22.10
CA ALA A 114 11.75 8.13 22.94
C ALA A 114 11.76 8.45 24.45
N SER A 115 12.51 9.46 24.87
CA SER A 115 12.63 9.87 26.29
C SER A 115 11.59 10.90 26.70
N GLY A 116 10.93 11.56 25.75
CA GLY A 116 9.83 12.49 26.00
C GLY A 116 8.50 11.75 26.13
N LYS A 117 8.19 11.33 27.36
CA LYS A 117 6.85 10.89 27.76
C LYS A 117 6.07 12.05 28.38
#